data_AF-A0A970JZ65-F1
#
_entry.id   AF-A0A970JZ65-F1
#
_cell.length_a   1.000
_cell.length_b   1.000
_cell.length_c   1.000
_cell.angle_alpha   90.00
_cell.angle_beta   90.00
_cell.angle_gamma   90.00
#
_symmetry.space_group_name_H-M   'P 1'
#
loop_
_entity.id
_entity.type
_entity.pdbx_description
1 polymer ?
#
loop_
_entity_poly.entity_id
_entity_poly.type
_entity_poly.pdbx_seq_one_letter_code
_entity_poly.pdbx_strand_id
1 'polypeptide(L)'
;MITKLKRMTSIAVITAMLLTLLVGCNAASNKKNTENNPDSDAILDISILPAGPEDGNESSGEADIMPESDKREDQTEEDITDNEDQKVAFYLEKLKDKSFTDTYGDGEEPKVWYTAAEELGMLGKKSIPGLIEKLDTDDDYERALVLYALLLASQDEEVKAFTDGEYIDVTLDFNPETHPEMIDKAMAWWNKYKDNF
;
A
#
# COMPACT_ATOMS: atom_id res chain seq x y z
N MET A 1 16.24 48.73 41.56
CA MET A 1 14.88 48.61 42.14
C MET A 1 14.44 47.17 41.89
N ILE A 2 14.42 46.35 42.94
CA ILE A 2 14.20 44.91 42.89
C ILE A 2 12.72 44.68 43.22
N THR A 3 11.97 44.05 42.32
CA THR A 3 10.62 43.56 42.65
C THR A 3 10.60 42.04 42.60
N LYS A 4 10.33 41.48 43.78
CA LYS A 4 10.32 40.06 44.15
C LYS A 4 9.06 39.36 43.60
N LEU A 5 9.21 38.16 43.05
CA LEU A 5 8.83 36.85 43.64
C LEU A 5 7.32 36.59 43.81
N LYS A 6 6.80 35.57 43.08
CA LYS A 6 6.06 34.45 43.70
C LYS A 6 6.00 33.21 42.80
N ARG A 7 6.71 32.15 43.19
CA ARG A 7 6.39 30.75 42.85
C ARG A 7 5.26 30.30 43.79
N MET A 8 4.24 29.61 43.28
CA MET A 8 3.46 28.65 44.06
C MET A 8 3.01 27.50 43.15
N THR A 9 3.67 26.36 43.32
CA THR A 9 3.19 25.03 42.98
C THR A 9 1.93 24.69 43.79
N SER A 10 0.95 24.03 43.19
CA SER A 10 -0.06 23.26 43.93
C SER A 10 -0.50 22.08 43.08
N ILE A 11 0.10 20.93 43.39
CA ILE A 11 -0.38 19.60 43.02
C ILE A 11 -1.57 19.30 43.92
N ALA A 12 -2.71 18.95 43.32
CA ALA A 12 -3.84 18.38 44.04
C ALA A 12 -4.21 17.05 43.38
N VAL A 13 -3.78 15.98 44.05
CA VAL A 13 -4.20 14.59 43.82
C VAL A 13 -5.57 14.42 44.48
N ILE A 14 -6.61 14.01 43.75
CA ILE A 14 -7.77 13.35 44.34
C ILE A 14 -8.18 12.15 43.48
N THR A 15 -8.22 11.04 44.20
CA THR A 15 -8.51 9.64 43.89
C THR A 15 -9.98 9.33 43.59
N ALA A 16 -10.19 8.21 42.87
CA ALA A 16 -11.09 7.09 43.19
C ALA A 16 -12.19 6.75 42.16
N MET A 17 -11.97 5.59 41.51
CA MET A 17 -12.84 4.41 41.56
C MET A 17 -14.22 4.50 40.88
N LEU A 18 -14.40 3.76 39.78
CA LEU A 18 -15.43 2.71 39.74
C LEU A 18 -15.20 1.69 38.60
N LEU A 19 -15.21 0.43 39.02
CA LEU A 19 -15.27 -0.79 38.23
C LEU A 19 -16.64 -0.92 37.54
N THR A 20 -16.68 -1.21 36.24
CA THR A 20 -17.76 -2.04 35.67
C THR A 20 -17.17 -3.00 34.64
N LEU A 21 -17.07 -4.26 35.06
CA LEU A 21 -16.90 -5.43 34.22
C LEU A 21 -18.11 -5.55 33.29
N LEU A 22 -17.89 -5.62 31.98
CA LEU A 22 -18.87 -6.20 31.05
C LEU A 22 -18.25 -7.45 30.43
N VAL A 23 -18.65 -8.56 31.03
CA VAL A 23 -18.59 -9.93 30.51
C VAL A 23 -19.44 -9.99 29.23
N GLY A 24 -18.89 -10.59 28.18
CA GLY A 24 -19.61 -10.88 26.95
C GLY A 24 -19.02 -12.10 26.23
N CYS A 25 -19.09 -13.27 26.86
CA CYS A 25 -18.96 -14.55 26.16
C CYS A 25 -20.33 -14.97 25.62
N ASN A 26 -20.45 -15.19 24.30
CA ASN A 26 -21.39 -16.10 23.63
C ASN A 26 -21.09 -16.05 22.12
N ALA A 27 -21.14 -17.12 21.31
CA ALA A 27 -21.76 -18.42 21.50
C ALA A 27 -21.05 -19.47 20.61
N ALA A 28 -21.05 -20.71 21.10
CA ALA A 28 -20.79 -21.90 20.30
C ALA A 28 -21.91 -22.11 19.25
N SER A 29 -21.54 -22.49 18.03
CA SER A 29 -22.47 -23.18 17.12
C SER A 29 -21.87 -24.51 16.71
N ASN A 30 -22.42 -25.54 17.33
CA ASN A 30 -22.29 -26.94 16.96
C ASN A 30 -23.26 -27.20 15.80
N LYS A 31 -22.76 -27.66 14.64
CA LYS A 31 -23.59 -28.41 13.70
C LYS A 31 -22.89 -29.70 13.29
N LYS A 32 -23.44 -30.77 13.85
CA LYS A 32 -23.22 -32.17 13.53
C LYS A 32 -23.87 -32.50 12.19
N ASN A 33 -23.19 -33.37 11.43
CA ASN A 33 -23.68 -34.36 10.47
C ASN A 33 -24.69 -33.93 9.38
N THR A 34 -24.29 -34.12 8.12
CA THR A 34 -25.08 -34.95 7.19
C THR A 34 -24.11 -35.63 6.23
N GLU A 35 -23.98 -36.94 6.46
CA GLU A 35 -23.47 -37.95 5.54
C GLU A 35 -24.55 -38.17 4.46
N ASN A 36 -24.17 -38.15 3.18
CA ASN A 36 -24.86 -38.89 2.13
C ASN A 36 -23.87 -39.17 0.98
N ASN A 37 -23.89 -40.44 0.58
CA ASN A 37 -22.99 -41.18 -0.30
C ASN A 37 -23.35 -40.92 -1.80
N PRO A 38 -22.77 -41.63 -2.79
CA PRO A 38 -22.35 -41.09 -4.07
C PRO A 38 -23.30 -41.51 -5.22
N ASP A 39 -22.82 -41.32 -6.44
CA ASP A 39 -23.31 -41.89 -7.71
C ASP A 39 -24.39 -41.08 -8.44
N SER A 40 -23.94 -40.33 -9.46
CA SER A 40 -24.65 -40.33 -10.74
C SER A 40 -23.68 -39.97 -11.87
N ASP A 41 -23.43 -40.97 -12.70
CA ASP A 41 -22.67 -40.92 -13.95
C ASP A 41 -23.30 -39.94 -14.95
N ALA A 42 -22.47 -39.08 -15.54
CA ALA A 42 -22.73 -38.50 -16.85
C ALA A 42 -21.40 -38.27 -17.57
N ILE A 43 -21.05 -39.26 -18.39
CA ILE A 43 -19.94 -39.25 -19.35
C ILE A 43 -20.26 -38.24 -20.45
N LEU A 44 -19.39 -37.25 -20.67
CA LEU A 44 -19.36 -36.45 -21.88
C LEU A 44 -18.24 -36.96 -22.80
N ASP A 45 -18.68 -37.63 -23.85
CA ASP A 45 -17.92 -38.08 -25.02
C ASP A 45 -17.51 -36.85 -25.85
N ILE A 46 -16.20 -36.57 -25.92
CA ILE A 46 -15.63 -35.65 -26.90
C ILE A 46 -14.65 -36.43 -27.76
N SER A 47 -15.02 -36.52 -29.03
CA SER A 47 -14.34 -37.23 -30.10
C SER A 47 -12.91 -36.75 -30.33
N ILE A 48 -11.96 -37.70 -30.28
CA ILE A 48 -10.57 -37.53 -30.73
C ILE A 48 -10.37 -38.39 -31.96
N LEU A 49 -10.00 -37.77 -33.08
CA LEU A 49 -9.19 -38.34 -34.17
C LEU A 49 -8.48 -37.16 -34.88
N PRO A 50 -7.28 -37.32 -35.49
CA PRO A 50 -6.84 -38.57 -36.13
C PRO A 50 -5.39 -39.03 -35.82
N ALA A 51 -5.18 -40.33 -36.04
CA ALA A 51 -3.87 -40.95 -36.24
C ALA A 51 -3.44 -40.79 -37.70
N GLY A 52 -2.16 -40.47 -37.91
CA GLY A 52 -1.43 -40.59 -39.18
C GLY A 52 -0.09 -41.29 -38.94
N PRO A 53 0.38 -42.16 -39.87
CA PRO A 53 1.46 -43.10 -39.60
C PRO A 53 2.86 -42.51 -39.87
N GLU A 54 3.83 -43.15 -39.23
CA GLU A 54 5.27 -42.91 -39.31
C GLU A 54 5.85 -43.20 -40.70
N ASP A 55 6.91 -42.47 -41.08
CA ASP A 55 8.01 -43.03 -41.86
C ASP A 55 9.31 -42.28 -41.54
N GLY A 56 10.39 -43.04 -41.29
CA GLY A 56 11.63 -42.56 -40.68
C GLY A 56 12.71 -42.11 -41.68
N ASN A 57 13.77 -41.49 -41.14
CA ASN A 57 15.14 -41.66 -41.63
C ASN A 57 16.16 -41.14 -40.59
N GLU A 58 17.14 -41.98 -40.26
CA GLU A 58 18.31 -41.69 -39.43
C GLU A 58 19.30 -40.77 -40.17
N SER A 59 20.08 -39.94 -39.45
CA SER A 59 21.56 -39.90 -39.56
C SER A 59 22.19 -38.76 -38.75
N SER A 60 23.29 -39.10 -38.11
CA SER A 60 24.22 -38.37 -37.26
C SER A 60 24.84 -37.08 -37.81
N GLY A 61 25.15 -36.13 -36.92
CA GLY A 61 26.10 -35.03 -37.17
C GLY A 61 26.49 -34.30 -35.88
N GLU A 62 27.77 -34.36 -35.54
CA GLU A 62 28.40 -33.80 -34.34
C GLU A 62 28.38 -32.27 -34.26
N ALA A 63 28.44 -31.79 -33.00
CA ALA A 63 29.01 -30.54 -32.50
C ALA A 63 28.67 -29.22 -33.22
N ASP A 64 27.93 -28.35 -32.53
CA ASP A 64 28.38 -26.96 -32.49
C ASP A 64 28.13 -26.29 -31.14
N ILE A 65 29.10 -25.46 -30.81
CA ILE A 65 29.40 -24.86 -29.53
C ILE A 65 28.40 -23.72 -29.26
N MET A 66 27.95 -23.60 -28.01
CA MET A 66 27.24 -22.40 -27.51
C MET A 66 28.00 -21.13 -27.90
N PRO A 67 27.28 -20.02 -28.13
CA PRO A 67 27.45 -18.97 -27.14
C PRO A 67 26.10 -18.55 -26.57
N GLU A 68 25.97 -18.85 -25.28
CA GLU A 68 25.59 -17.91 -24.23
C GLU A 68 25.39 -16.48 -24.75
N SER A 69 24.15 -16.01 -24.71
CA SER A 69 23.84 -14.59 -24.68
C SER A 69 22.79 -14.41 -23.60
N ASP A 70 23.25 -14.67 -22.38
CA ASP A 70 22.66 -14.14 -21.16
C ASP A 70 22.84 -12.60 -21.25
N LYS A 71 21.96 -11.93 -22.00
CA LYS A 71 21.83 -10.48 -21.96
C LYS A 71 21.22 -10.12 -20.62
N ARG A 72 22.05 -10.13 -19.58
CA ARG A 72 21.78 -9.31 -18.40
C ARG A 72 21.93 -7.88 -18.88
N GLU A 73 20.79 -7.22 -19.07
CA GLU A 73 20.75 -5.76 -19.17
C GLU A 73 21.39 -5.23 -17.88
N ASP A 74 22.62 -4.74 -18.03
CA ASP A 74 23.34 -3.97 -17.02
C ASP A 74 22.59 -2.65 -16.88
N GLN A 75 21.46 -2.68 -16.17
CA GLN A 75 20.68 -1.50 -15.85
C GLN A 75 21.52 -0.68 -14.87
N THR A 76 22.16 0.36 -15.40
CA THR A 76 22.92 1.31 -14.59
C THR A 76 21.98 2.01 -13.61
N GLU A 77 22.44 2.29 -12.39
CA GLU A 77 21.65 2.93 -11.33
C GLU A 77 20.94 4.22 -11.80
N GLU A 78 21.56 4.99 -12.72
CA GLU A 78 20.98 6.20 -13.33
C GLU A 78 19.70 5.91 -14.15
N ASP A 79 19.64 4.81 -14.88
CA ASP A 79 18.48 4.42 -15.74
C ASP A 79 17.27 3.99 -14.89
N ILE A 80 17.54 3.35 -13.76
CA ILE A 80 16.50 2.95 -12.79
C ILE A 80 15.94 4.21 -12.09
N THR A 81 16.81 5.15 -11.69
CA THR A 81 16.35 6.39 -11.03
C THR A 81 15.50 7.25 -11.95
N ASP A 82 15.88 7.41 -13.22
CA ASP A 82 15.12 8.17 -14.21
C ASP A 82 13.73 7.54 -14.46
N ASN A 83 13.63 6.22 -14.41
CA ASN A 83 12.35 5.50 -14.52
C ASN A 83 11.44 5.79 -13.32
N GLU A 84 11.99 5.79 -12.10
CA GLU A 84 11.21 6.05 -10.89
C GLU A 84 10.76 7.50 -10.76
N ASP A 85 11.58 8.49 -11.15
CA ASP A 85 11.18 9.90 -11.18
C ASP A 85 10.00 10.12 -12.13
N GLN A 86 10.04 9.47 -13.30
CA GLN A 86 8.94 9.49 -14.26
C GLN A 86 7.67 8.83 -13.69
N LYS A 87 7.80 7.72 -12.96
CA LYS A 87 6.66 7.08 -12.27
C LYS A 87 6.07 7.98 -11.19
N VAL A 88 6.90 8.61 -10.36
CA VAL A 88 6.44 9.56 -9.33
C VAL A 88 5.65 10.68 -10.00
N ALA A 89 6.20 11.33 -11.03
CA ALA A 89 5.51 12.39 -11.75
C ALA A 89 4.17 11.91 -12.34
N PHE A 90 4.16 10.74 -13.00
CA PHE A 90 2.96 10.16 -13.59
C PHE A 90 1.86 9.92 -12.54
N TYR A 91 2.18 9.28 -11.42
CA TYR A 91 1.18 8.97 -10.41
C TYR A 91 0.73 10.20 -9.64
N LEU A 92 1.62 11.17 -9.41
CA LEU A 92 1.23 12.46 -8.84
C LEU A 92 0.16 13.15 -9.71
N GLU A 93 0.30 13.14 -11.04
CA GLU A 93 -0.72 13.68 -11.95
C GLU A 93 -2.06 12.93 -11.90
N LYS A 94 -2.02 11.63 -11.59
CA LYS A 94 -3.18 10.75 -11.53
C LYS A 94 -3.99 10.84 -10.24
N LEU A 95 -3.50 11.49 -9.20
CA LEU A 95 -4.23 11.59 -7.91
C LEU A 95 -5.61 12.24 -8.01
N LYS A 96 -5.84 13.16 -8.96
CA LYS A 96 -7.16 13.76 -9.20
C LYS A 96 -8.08 12.94 -10.12
N ASP A 97 -7.56 11.89 -10.76
CA ASP A 97 -8.30 11.06 -11.70
C ASP A 97 -9.15 10.02 -10.94
N LYS A 98 -10.41 10.35 -10.68
CA LYS A 98 -11.37 9.49 -9.97
C LYS A 98 -11.63 8.14 -10.64
N SER A 99 -11.24 7.98 -11.91
CA SER A 99 -11.38 6.73 -12.65
C SER A 99 -10.12 5.86 -12.60
N PHE A 100 -9.01 6.42 -12.08
CA PHE A 100 -7.73 5.71 -11.96
C PHE A 100 -7.69 4.89 -10.68
N THR A 101 -8.62 3.93 -10.61
CA THR A 101 -8.81 3.02 -9.49
C THR A 101 -8.91 1.59 -10.01
N ASP A 102 -8.48 0.63 -9.21
CA ASP A 102 -8.75 -0.79 -9.41
C ASP A 102 -9.69 -1.31 -8.31
N THR A 103 -10.01 -2.61 -8.35
CA THR A 103 -10.79 -3.29 -7.33
C THR A 103 -10.04 -4.53 -6.86
N TYR A 104 -10.02 -4.74 -5.55
CA TYR A 104 -9.47 -5.95 -4.94
C TYR A 104 -10.47 -6.56 -3.96
N GLY A 105 -10.16 -7.76 -3.47
CA GLY A 105 -11.08 -8.57 -2.67
C GLY A 105 -11.80 -9.61 -3.51
N ASP A 106 -12.67 -10.39 -2.87
CA ASP A 106 -13.56 -11.30 -3.58
C ASP A 106 -14.77 -10.56 -4.17
N GLY A 107 -15.48 -11.19 -5.09
CA GLY A 107 -16.66 -10.59 -5.74
C GLY A 107 -17.83 -10.32 -4.80
N GLU A 108 -17.78 -10.77 -3.53
CA GLU A 108 -18.81 -10.53 -2.53
C GLU A 108 -18.54 -9.24 -1.74
N GLU A 109 -17.27 -8.92 -1.47
CA GLU A 109 -16.85 -7.66 -0.84
C GLU A 109 -15.74 -6.91 -1.60
N PRO A 110 -16.03 -6.36 -2.79
CA PRO A 110 -15.05 -5.56 -3.52
C PRO A 110 -14.64 -4.33 -2.72
N LYS A 111 -13.33 -4.08 -2.65
CA LYS A 111 -12.72 -2.87 -2.09
C LYS A 111 -12.03 -2.07 -3.19
N VAL A 112 -12.08 -0.75 -3.08
CA VAL A 112 -11.45 0.16 -4.06
C VAL A 112 -9.96 0.23 -3.80
N TRP A 113 -9.16 0.03 -4.85
CA TRP A 113 -7.72 0.28 -4.86
C TRP A 113 -7.47 1.65 -5.50
N TYR A 114 -6.95 2.61 -4.73
CA TYR A 114 -6.65 3.94 -5.24
C TYR A 114 -5.27 3.96 -5.89
N THR A 115 -5.19 3.41 -7.11
CA THR A 115 -3.96 3.02 -7.80
C THR A 115 -2.85 4.08 -7.69
N ALA A 116 -3.12 5.35 -7.98
CA ALA A 116 -2.10 6.39 -7.90
C ALA A 116 -1.51 6.57 -6.49
N ALA A 117 -2.36 6.59 -5.45
CA ALA A 117 -1.92 6.77 -4.07
C ALA A 117 -1.13 5.57 -3.55
N GLU A 118 -1.60 4.37 -3.87
CA GLU A 118 -0.97 3.10 -3.48
C GLU A 118 0.42 2.96 -4.13
N GLU A 119 0.53 3.27 -5.43
CA GLU A 119 1.80 3.22 -6.16
C GLU A 119 2.79 4.28 -5.65
N LEU A 120 2.34 5.49 -5.34
CA LEU A 120 3.18 6.51 -4.69
C LEU A 120 3.62 6.08 -3.29
N GLY A 121 2.76 5.38 -2.57
CA GLY A 121 3.08 4.74 -1.29
C GLY A 121 4.20 3.72 -1.42
N MET A 122 4.12 2.85 -2.44
CA MET A 122 5.15 1.84 -2.74
C MET A 122 6.47 2.45 -3.23
N LEU A 123 6.42 3.57 -3.96
CA LEU A 123 7.61 4.36 -4.34
C LEU A 123 8.27 5.03 -3.13
N GLY A 124 7.58 5.09 -1.98
CA GLY A 124 8.20 5.40 -0.69
C GLY A 124 8.84 6.78 -0.61
N LYS A 125 10.06 6.84 -0.09
CA LYS A 125 10.80 8.09 0.19
C LYS A 125 10.75 9.08 -0.97
N LYS A 126 10.90 8.60 -2.21
CA LYS A 126 11.02 9.43 -3.41
C LYS A 126 9.75 10.21 -3.77
N SER A 127 8.58 9.72 -3.37
CA SER A 127 7.30 10.37 -3.68
C SER A 127 6.94 11.50 -2.69
N ILE A 128 7.50 11.47 -1.47
CA ILE A 128 7.12 12.36 -0.37
C ILE A 128 7.24 13.86 -0.73
N PRO A 129 8.33 14.37 -1.34
CA PRO A 129 8.43 15.80 -1.65
C PRO A 129 7.30 16.29 -2.56
N GLY A 130 7.00 15.56 -3.64
CA GLY A 130 5.92 15.92 -4.56
C GLY A 130 4.52 15.77 -3.96
N LEU A 131 4.34 14.81 -3.04
CA LEU A 131 3.11 14.68 -2.28
C LEU A 131 2.90 15.86 -1.31
N ILE A 132 3.95 16.30 -0.62
CA ILE A 132 3.89 17.48 0.26
C ILE A 132 3.51 18.73 -0.53
N GLU A 133 4.07 18.93 -1.73
CA GLU A 133 3.68 20.04 -2.61
C GLU A 133 2.19 20.00 -2.99
N LYS A 134 1.62 18.80 -3.19
CA LYS A 134 0.22 18.61 -3.56
C LYS A 134 -0.78 18.80 -2.43
N LEU A 135 -0.35 18.96 -1.17
CA LEU A 135 -1.27 19.24 -0.07
C LEU A 135 -2.06 20.55 -0.26
N ASP A 136 -1.53 21.50 -1.04
CA ASP A 136 -2.17 22.79 -1.35
C ASP A 136 -3.17 22.72 -2.52
N THR A 137 -3.57 21.53 -2.97
CA THR A 137 -4.59 21.37 -4.02
C THR A 137 -5.96 21.87 -3.59
N ASP A 138 -6.71 22.52 -4.49
CA ASP A 138 -8.12 22.91 -4.29
C ASP A 138 -9.11 21.74 -4.47
N ASP A 139 -8.64 20.54 -4.88
CA ASP A 139 -9.49 19.35 -5.05
C ASP A 139 -9.47 18.48 -3.78
N ASP A 140 -10.58 18.45 -3.05
CA ASP A 140 -10.73 17.66 -1.83
C ASP A 140 -10.48 16.15 -2.04
N TYR A 141 -10.83 15.61 -3.21
CA TYR A 141 -10.56 14.20 -3.53
C TYR A 141 -9.06 13.96 -3.73
N GLU A 142 -8.39 14.83 -4.48
CA GLU A 142 -6.93 14.77 -4.64
C GLU A 142 -6.25 14.88 -3.27
N ARG A 143 -6.69 15.81 -2.43
CA ARG A 143 -6.14 16.02 -1.09
C ARG A 143 -6.27 14.78 -0.19
N ALA A 144 -7.43 14.11 -0.20
CA ALA A 144 -7.62 12.87 0.53
C ALA A 144 -6.62 11.78 0.09
N LEU A 145 -6.39 11.65 -1.21
CA LEU A 145 -5.44 10.68 -1.76
C LEU A 145 -3.99 11.06 -1.52
N VAL A 146 -3.65 12.35 -1.53
CA VAL A 146 -2.31 12.85 -1.15
C VAL A 146 -2.00 12.48 0.30
N LEU A 147 -2.93 12.75 1.22
CA LEU A 147 -2.76 12.41 2.64
C LEU A 147 -2.63 10.90 2.84
N TYR A 148 -3.43 10.11 2.12
CA TYR A 148 -3.31 8.66 2.16
C TYR A 148 -1.97 8.16 1.61
N ALA A 149 -1.51 8.69 0.48
CA ALA A 149 -0.20 8.35 -0.09
C ALA A 149 0.96 8.74 0.85
N LEU A 150 0.87 9.87 1.56
CA LEU A 150 1.85 10.29 2.57
C LEU A 150 1.92 9.33 3.75
N LEU A 151 0.77 8.83 4.23
CA LEU A 151 0.73 7.77 5.24
C LEU A 151 1.51 6.53 4.76
N LEU A 152 1.27 6.08 3.54
CA LEU A 152 1.91 4.88 2.99
C LEU A 152 3.42 5.10 2.76
N ALA A 153 3.77 6.18 2.04
CA ALA A 153 5.15 6.48 1.65
C ALA A 153 6.06 6.73 2.86
N SER A 154 5.55 7.34 3.93
CA SER A 154 6.33 7.58 5.15
C SER A 154 6.64 6.32 5.97
N GLN A 155 6.03 5.17 5.62
CA GLN A 155 6.35 3.87 6.19
C GLN A 155 7.44 3.12 5.41
N ASP A 156 8.00 3.72 4.36
CA ASP A 156 9.16 3.19 3.65
C ASP A 156 10.36 2.97 4.60
N GLU A 157 11.16 1.92 4.34
CA GLU A 157 12.26 1.54 5.23
C GLU A 157 13.41 2.57 5.22
N GLU A 158 13.64 3.27 4.10
CA GLU A 158 14.63 4.35 4.06
C GLU A 158 14.16 5.57 4.85
N VAL A 159 12.85 5.82 4.90
CA VAL A 159 12.25 6.86 5.75
C VAL A 159 12.41 6.50 7.21
N LYS A 160 11.98 5.29 7.60
CA LYS A 160 12.07 4.80 8.99
C LYS A 160 13.49 4.85 9.53
N ALA A 161 14.51 4.65 8.68
CA ALA A 161 15.92 4.66 9.06
C ALA A 161 16.38 6.00 9.68
N PHE A 162 15.81 7.14 9.26
CA PHE A 162 16.16 8.45 9.82
C PHE A 162 15.05 9.05 10.71
N THR A 163 13.86 8.43 10.76
CA THR A 163 12.77 8.89 11.64
C THR A 163 12.63 8.08 12.92
N ASP A 164 13.50 7.09 13.17
CA ASP A 164 13.37 6.12 14.26
C ASP A 164 12.00 5.39 14.24
N GLY A 165 11.48 5.14 13.03
CA GLY A 165 10.19 4.48 12.82
C GLY A 165 8.95 5.38 12.89
N GLU A 166 9.12 6.69 13.10
CA GLU A 166 8.03 7.66 13.03
C GLU A 166 7.54 7.84 11.58
N TYR A 167 6.22 7.83 11.38
CA TYR A 167 5.56 8.04 10.10
C TYR A 167 4.45 9.10 10.22
N ILE A 168 3.87 9.52 9.10
CA ILE A 168 2.81 10.52 9.06
C ILE A 168 1.49 9.88 9.52
N ASP A 169 1.05 10.21 10.74
CA ASP A 169 -0.19 9.69 11.35
C ASP A 169 -1.45 10.40 10.81
N VAL A 170 -1.91 9.94 9.65
CA VAL A 170 -3.15 10.38 8.99
C VAL A 170 -3.93 9.16 8.50
N THR A 171 -5.09 9.35 7.87
CA THR A 171 -5.91 8.27 7.32
C THR A 171 -6.48 8.65 5.96
N LEU A 172 -6.96 7.67 5.21
CA LEU A 172 -7.85 7.94 4.10
C LEU A 172 -9.22 8.37 4.63
N ASP A 173 -9.59 9.63 4.38
CA ASP A 173 -10.92 10.17 4.64
C ASP A 173 -11.29 11.17 3.54
N PHE A 174 -12.44 10.97 2.89
CA PHE A 174 -12.93 11.87 1.84
C PHE A 174 -13.77 13.04 2.38
N ASN A 175 -13.95 13.15 3.70
CA ASN A 175 -14.58 14.31 4.32
C ASN A 175 -13.57 15.47 4.43
N PRO A 176 -13.73 16.58 3.69
CA PRO A 176 -12.76 17.67 3.71
C PRO A 176 -12.63 18.37 5.07
N GLU A 177 -13.65 18.28 5.93
CA GLU A 177 -13.62 18.89 7.26
C GLU A 177 -12.55 18.27 8.18
N THR A 178 -12.08 17.05 7.89
CA THR A 178 -11.02 16.38 8.67
C THR A 178 -9.62 16.68 8.13
N HIS A 179 -9.50 17.21 6.92
CA HIS A 179 -8.23 17.43 6.24
C HIS A 179 -7.33 18.47 6.89
N PRO A 180 -7.82 19.61 7.43
CA PRO A 180 -6.95 20.60 8.06
C PRO A 180 -6.08 20.01 9.18
N GLU A 181 -6.65 19.18 10.05
CA GLU A 181 -5.88 18.52 11.13
C GLU A 181 -4.84 17.53 10.57
N MET A 182 -5.20 16.79 9.52
CA MET A 182 -4.28 15.85 8.87
C MET A 182 -3.14 16.57 8.14
N ILE A 183 -3.42 17.70 7.49
CA ILE A 183 -2.40 18.57 6.89
C ILE A 183 -1.46 19.09 7.97
N ASP A 184 -1.97 19.54 9.11
CA ASP A 184 -1.13 20.01 10.22
C ASP A 184 -0.17 18.90 10.71
N LYS A 185 -0.66 17.65 10.83
CA LYS A 185 0.18 16.49 11.19
C LYS A 185 1.24 16.21 10.12
N ALA A 186 0.85 16.15 8.84
CA ALA A 186 1.77 15.92 7.73
C ALA A 186 2.86 17.01 7.64
N MET A 187 2.48 18.28 7.78
CA MET A 187 3.41 19.40 7.72
C MET A 187 4.31 19.49 8.96
N ALA A 188 3.81 19.11 10.14
CA ALA A 188 4.64 19.01 11.34
C ALA A 188 5.74 17.95 11.17
N TRP A 189 5.36 16.76 10.67
CA TRP A 189 6.31 15.69 10.36
C TRP A 189 7.31 16.13 9.28
N TRP A 190 6.84 16.72 8.17
CA TRP A 190 7.71 17.20 7.09
C TRP A 190 8.71 18.22 7.59
N ASN A 191 8.27 19.21 8.37
CA ASN A 191 9.18 20.23 8.91
C ASN A 191 10.24 19.68 9.85
N LYS A 192 9.97 18.55 10.51
CA LYS A 192 10.93 17.86 11.38
C LYS A 192 12.00 17.11 10.59
N TYR A 193 11.68 16.55 9.42
CA TYR A 193 12.53 15.58 8.73
C TYR A 193 12.98 15.93 7.30
N LYS A 194 12.44 17.00 6.70
CA LYS A 194 12.67 17.37 5.29
C LYS A 194 14.13 17.48 4.85
N ASP A 195 15.07 17.73 5.76
CA ASP A 195 16.49 17.84 5.42
C ASP A 195 17.14 16.48 5.04
N ASN A 196 16.38 15.37 5.10
CA ASN A 196 16.81 14.02 4.70
C ASN A 196 16.31 13.60 3.29
N PHE A 197 15.64 14.51 2.59
CA PHE A 197 15.08 14.35 1.24
C PHE A 197 15.80 15.27 0.26
#